data_AF-A0AAJ1D0B9-F1
#
_entry.id   AF-A0AAJ1D0B9-F1
#
_cell.length_a   1.000
_cell.length_b   1.000
_cell.length_c   1.000
_cell.angle_alpha   90.00
_cell.angle_beta   90.00
_cell.angle_gamma   90.00
#
_symmetry.space_group_name_H-M   'P 1'
#
loop_
_entity.id
_entity.type
_entity.pdbx_description
1 polymer ?
#
loop_
_entity_poly.entity_id
_entity_poly.type
_entity_poly.pdbx_seq_one_letter_code
_entity_poly.pdbx_strand_id
1 'polypeptide(L)' 'MKRRTWINYTPEQKAIIWDRYKQFDSLHDIASMFDRFHSSIMPTIHQTSGYRPPGRNGTD' A
#
# COMPACT_ATOMS: atom_id res chain seq x y z
N MET A 1 0.31 3.28 27.15
CA MET A 1 -0.23 3.15 25.78
C MET A 1 0.91 2.71 24.86
N LYS A 2 0.85 1.49 24.31
CA LYS A 2 1.84 1.01 23.33
C LYS A 2 1.58 1.77 22.02
N ARG A 3 2.43 2.73 21.66
CA ARG A 3 2.29 3.44 20.39
C ARG A 3 2.43 2.40 19.28
N ARG A 4 1.39 2.25 18.46
CA ARG A 4 1.43 1.43 17.25
C ARG A 4 2.53 2.02 16.39
N THR A 5 3.66 1.31 16.27
CA THR A 5 4.81 1.76 15.50
C THR A 5 4.33 2.08 14.10
N TRP A 6 4.55 3.32 13.67
CA TRP A 6 4.16 3.74 12.33
C TRP A 6 5.01 2.95 11.34
N ILE A 7 4.36 2.12 10.53
CA ILE A 7 5.04 1.27 9.56
C ILE A 7 5.35 2.16 8.37
N ASN A 8 6.63 2.45 8.16
CA ASN A 8 7.10 3.05 6.93
C ASN A 8 7.21 1.95 5.87
N TYR A 9 6.21 1.83 5.01
CA TYR A 9 6.31 0.97 3.82
C TYR A 9 7.40 1.51 2.90
N THR A 10 8.24 0.61 2.39
CA THR A 10 9.23 0.97 1.37
C THR A 10 8.51 1.38 0.08
N PRO A 11 9.15 2.18 -0.81
CA PRO A 11 8.54 2.55 -2.08
C PRO A 11 8.08 1.35 -2.92
N GLU A 12 8.77 0.20 -2.83
CA GLU A 12 8.39 -1.05 -3.50
C GLU A 12 7.11 -1.64 -2.89
N GLN A 13 7.00 -1.67 -1.56
CA GLN A 13 5.80 -2.14 -0.87
C GLN A 13 4.59 -1.25 -1.19
N LYS A 14 4.79 0.08 -1.25
CA LYS A 14 3.75 1.02 -1.69
C LYS A 14 3.30 0.75 -3.12
N ALA A 15 4.23 0.42 -4.03
CA ALA A 15 3.90 0.06 -5.40
C ALA A 15 3.06 -1.22 -5.47
N ILE A 16 3.39 -2.24 -4.66
CA ILE A 16 2.62 -3.50 -4.58
C ILE A 16 1.21 -3.24 -4.03
N ILE A 17 1.07 -2.46 -2.95
CA ILE A 17 -0.23 -2.08 -2.38
C ILE A 17 -1.09 -1.36 -3.43
N TRP A 18 -0.49 -0.46 -4.21
CA TRP A 18 -1.20 0.30 -5.23
C TRP A 18 -1.59 -0.55 -6.45
N ASP A 19 -0.70 -1.43 -6.90
CA ASP A 19 -0.96 -2.34 -8.02
C ASP A 19 -2.12 -3.28 -7.71
N ARG A 20 -2.14 -3.85 -6.50
CA ARG A 20 -3.23 -4.69 -5.99
C ARG A 20 -4.53 -3.92 -5.81
N TYR A 21 -4.47 -2.70 -5.27
CA TYR A 21 -5.64 -1.82 -5.15
C TYR A 21 -6.26 -1.52 -6.52
N LYS A 22 -5.43 -1.31 -7.56
CA LYS A 22 -5.90 -1.15 -8.95
C LYS A 22 -6.56 -2.39 -9.53
N GLN A 23 -6.14 -3.58 -9.09
CA GLN A 23 -6.75 -4.86 -9.48
C GLN A 23 -8.10 -5.12 -8.77
N PHE A 24 -8.63 -4.16 -8.02
CA PHE A 24 -9.85 -4.28 -7.20
C PHE A 24 -9.74 -5.29 -6.05
N ASP A 25 -8.52 -5.63 -5.63
CA ASP A 25 -8.34 -6.41 -4.39
C ASP A 25 -8.86 -5.60 -3.19
N SER A 26 -9.49 -6.31 -2.25
CA SER A 26 -10.01 -5.66 -1.05
C SER A 26 -8.85 -5.18 -0.16
N LEU A 27 -9.07 -4.09 0.58
CA LEU A 27 -8.09 -3.62 1.57
C LEU A 27 -7.72 -4.69 2.60
N HIS A 28 -8.62 -5.65 2.83
CA HIS A 28 -8.39 -6.76 3.75
C HIS A 28 -7.39 -7.76 3.18
N ASP A 29 -7.55 -8.12 1.90
CA ASP A 29 -6.66 -9.08 1.22
C ASP A 29 -5.26 -8.49 1.06
N ILE A 30 -5.17 -7.23 0.64
CA ILE A 30 -3.89 -6.52 0.50
C ILE A 30 -3.17 -6.44 1.85
N ALA A 31 -3.87 -6.12 2.93
CA ALA A 31 -3.25 -6.04 4.26
C ALA A 31 -2.83 -7.42 4.80
N SER A 32 -3.60 -8.47 4.48
CA SER A 32 -3.28 -9.84 4.85
C SER A 32 -1.98 -10.33 4.21
N MET A 33 -1.66 -9.88 2.98
CA MET A 33 -0.37 -10.18 2.34
C MET A 33 0.84 -9.67 3.14
N PHE A 34 0.67 -8.62 3.94
CA PHE A 34 1.72 -8.05 4.79
C PHE A 34 1.64 -8.52 6.23
N ASP A 35 0.75 -9.47 6.56
CA ASP A 35 0.43 -9.87 7.93
C ASP A 35 -0.03 -8.66 8.78
N ARG A 36 -0.95 -7.85 8.23
CA ARG A 36 -1.43 -6.61 8.84
C ARG A 36 -2.95 -6.45 8.74
N PHE A 37 -3.46 -5.57 9.60
CA PHE A 37 -4.84 -5.09 9.53
C PHE A 37 -5.00 -4.01 8.45
N HIS A 38 -6.14 -4.02 7.77
CA HIS A 38 -6.52 -3.01 6.75
C HIS A 38 -6.36 -1.56 7.23
N SER A 39 -6.59 -1.30 8.53
CA SER A 39 -6.40 0.02 9.15
C SER A 39 -4.96 0.57 9.03
N SER A 40 -3.96 -0.30 8.86
CA SER A 40 -2.56 0.08 8.68
C SER A 40 -2.20 0.49 7.25
N ILE A 41 -2.96 0.05 6.24
CA ILE A 41 -2.68 0.38 4.82
C ILE A 41 -3.53 1.54 4.29
N MET A 42 -4.67 1.84 4.94
CA MET A 42 -5.51 2.99 4.62
C MET A 42 -4.73 4.31 4.47
N PRO A 43 -3.91 4.76 5.45
CA PRO A 43 -3.17 6.01 5.31
C PRO A 43 -2.17 5.97 4.15
N THR A 44 -1.62 4.80 3.81
CA THR A 44 -0.74 4.62 2.66
C THR A 44 -1.49 4.79 1.36
N ILE A 45 -2.68 4.20 1.21
CA ILE A 45 -3.50 4.33 0.00
C ILE A 45 -4.03 5.75 -0.15
N HIS A 46 -4.46 6.41 0.92
CA HIS A 46 -4.90 7.80 0.88
C HIS A 46 -3.76 8.77 0.54
N GLN A 47 -2.55 8.50 1.03
CA GLN A 47 -1.36 9.27 0.68
C GLN A 47 -0.91 8.99 -0.76
N THR A 48 -1.03 7.73 -1.21
CA THR A 48 -0.70 7.28 -2.57
C THR A 48 -1.74 7.66 -3.62
N SER A 49 -3.02 7.84 -3.29
CA SER A 49 -4.03 8.26 -4.28
C SER A 49 -3.77 9.68 -4.81
N GLY A 50 -3.00 10.51 -4.08
CA GLY A 50 -2.41 11.76 -4.58
C GLY A 50 -0.96 11.60 -5.09
N TYR A 51 -0.26 10.56 -4.68
CA TYR A 51 1.08 10.19 -5.14
C TYR A 51 0.96 9.31 -6.39
N ARG A 52 0.84 9.92 -7.58
CA ARG A 52 1.03 9.21 -8.84
C ARG A 52 2.43 8.56 -8.77
N PRO A 53 2.57 7.22 -8.72
CA PRO A 53 3.90 6.63 -8.84
C PRO A 53 4.48 7.17 -10.15
N PRO A 54 5.76 7.62 -10.17
CA PRO A 54 6.40 7.99 -11.43
C PRO A 54 6.18 6.82 -12.37
N GLY A 55 5.53 7.09 -13.51
CA GLY A 55 5.04 6.06 -14.40
C GLY A 55 6.13 5.02 -14.58
N ARG A 56 5.84 3.77 -14.20
CA ARG A 56 6.72 2.67 -14.53
C ARG A 56 6.75 2.65 -16.04
N ASN A 57 7.85 3.15 -16.62
CA ASN A 57 8.16 2.90 -18.01
C ASN A 57 8.07 1.38 -18.16
N GLY A 58 7.09 0.93 -18.92
CA GLY A 58 7.06 -0.44 -19.39
C GLY A 58 8.36 -0.66 -20.14
N THR A 59 9.17 -1.58 -19.67
CA THR A 59 10.23 -2.17 -20.47
C THR A 59 10.35 -3.60 -20.00
N ASP A 60 10.12 -4.48 -20.98
CA ASP A 60 10.03 -5.94 -20.95
C ASP A 60 8.70 -6.53 -20.44
#